data_AF-A0A8J6JPL9-F1
#
_entry.id   AF-A0A8J6JPL9-F1
#
_cell.length_a   1.000
_cell.length_b   1.000
_cell.length_c   1.000
_cell.angle_alpha   90.00
_cell.angle_beta   90.00
_cell.angle_gamma   90.00
#
_symmetry.space_group_name_H-M   'P 1'
#
loop_
_entity.id
_entity.type
_entity.pdbx_description
1 polymer ?
#
loop_
_entity_poly.entity_id
_entity_poly.type
_entity_poly.pdbx_seq_one_letter_code
_entity_poly.pdbx_strand_id
1 'polypeptide(L)'
;MQLTMPEEIMLLLLDDRTGRPVGLPPPAADFAIAGAVLMELSLLGRIDTDLTQLTVTGMQTTGDAVLDRALELIAARPAPRDSRYWIGELGGQGEAFRATLLTRLVNHGVLHAQEGRFLWVFADRRYPKAAEGNAEVREVRARLRDIILSD
;
A
#
# COMPACT_ATOMS: atom_id res chain seq x y z
N MET A 1 -8.80 8.86 -10.16
CA MET A 1 -9.35 7.70 -9.39
C MET A 1 -9.21 8.02 -7.92
N GLN A 2 -10.13 7.65 -7.02
CA GLN A 2 -9.86 7.80 -5.59
C GLN A 2 -8.84 6.73 -5.16
N LEU A 3 -7.69 7.17 -4.67
CA LEU A 3 -6.64 6.26 -4.20
C LEU A 3 -7.01 5.60 -2.89
N THR A 4 -6.67 4.33 -2.73
CA THR A 4 -6.72 3.65 -1.43
C THR A 4 -5.50 4.01 -0.59
N MET A 5 -5.57 3.85 0.74
CA MET A 5 -4.43 4.12 1.62
C MET A 5 -3.15 3.35 1.21
N PRO A 6 -3.21 2.05 0.82
CA PRO A 6 -2.05 1.35 0.28
C PRO A 6 -1.46 1.99 -0.99
N GLU A 7 -2.31 2.52 -1.88
CA GLU A 7 -1.87 3.21 -3.09
C GLU A 7 -1.18 4.53 -2.76
N GLU A 8 -1.73 5.32 -1.84
CA GLU A 8 -1.10 6.57 -1.37
C GLU A 8 0.27 6.30 -0.75
N ILE A 9 0.38 5.29 0.11
CA ILE A 9 1.66 4.85 0.69
C ILE A 9 2.63 4.39 -0.39
N MET A 10 2.17 3.61 -1.37
CA MET A 10 3.02 3.17 -2.48
C MET A 10 3.57 4.37 -3.28
N LEU A 11 2.77 5.41 -3.51
CA LEU A 11 3.25 6.62 -4.17
C LEU A 11 4.30 7.39 -3.35
N LEU A 12 4.14 7.42 -2.02
CA LEU A 12 5.13 8.03 -1.12
C LEU A 12 6.43 7.23 -1.05
N LEU A 13 6.37 5.92 -1.29
CA LEU A 13 7.52 5.02 -1.36
C LEU A 13 8.30 5.11 -2.68
N LEU A 14 7.92 6.00 -3.61
CA LEU A 14 8.61 6.23 -4.87
C LEU A 14 9.23 7.63 -4.90
N ASP A 15 10.49 7.72 -5.32
CA ASP A 15 11.18 8.98 -5.58
C ASP A 15 10.46 9.77 -6.68
N ASP A 16 10.12 11.04 -6.39
CA ASP A 16 9.29 11.87 -7.29
C ASP A 16 9.96 12.13 -8.65
N ARG A 17 11.29 12.15 -8.70
CA ARG A 17 12.05 12.50 -9.91
C ARG A 17 12.36 11.27 -10.76
N THR A 18 12.73 10.16 -10.13
CA THR A 18 13.25 8.98 -10.81
C THR A 18 12.25 7.84 -10.89
N GLY A 19 11.20 7.84 -10.06
CA GLY A 19 10.24 6.74 -9.98
C GLY A 19 10.82 5.46 -9.36
N ARG A 20 12.00 5.53 -8.73
CA ARG A 20 12.61 4.39 -8.03
C ARG A 20 12.03 4.26 -6.62
N PRO A 21 11.95 3.05 -6.06
CA PRO A 21 11.67 2.89 -4.64
C PRO A 21 12.65 3.71 -3.79
N VAL A 22 12.13 4.40 -2.79
CA VAL A 22 12.98 5.05 -1.78
C VAL A 22 13.71 3.98 -0.97
N GLY A 23 14.98 4.22 -0.64
CA GLY A 23 15.87 3.23 -0.03
C GLY A 23 15.59 2.95 1.44
N LEU A 24 14.43 2.34 1.75
CA LEU A 24 14.11 1.87 3.09
C LEU A 24 14.76 0.50 3.38
N PRO A 25 15.19 0.24 4.63
CA PRO A 25 15.67 -1.08 5.00
C PRO A 25 14.52 -2.10 4.91
N PRO A 26 14.71 -3.25 4.25
CA PRO A 26 13.72 -4.33 4.31
C PRO A 26 13.52 -4.81 5.76
N PRO A 27 12.28 -5.14 6.17
CA PRO A 27 11.02 -5.14 5.42
C PRO A 27 10.13 -3.89 5.67
N ALA A 28 10.72 -2.71 5.89
CA ALA A 28 9.96 -1.54 6.35
C ALA A 28 8.85 -1.07 5.37
N ALA A 29 9.11 -1.10 4.06
CA ALA A 29 8.11 -0.74 3.05
C ALA A 29 6.90 -1.70 3.07
N ASP A 30 7.18 -2.99 3.26
CA ASP A 30 6.21 -4.08 3.29
C ASP A 30 5.29 -3.93 4.51
N PHE A 31 5.86 -3.60 5.68
CA PHE A 31 5.07 -3.29 6.86
C PHE A 31 4.25 -2.02 6.74
N ALA A 32 4.77 -0.98 6.05
CA ALA A 32 4.01 0.23 5.79
C ALA A 32 2.77 -0.06 4.92
N ILE A 33 2.93 -0.87 3.87
CA ILE A 33 1.82 -1.30 3.01
C ILE A 33 0.83 -2.17 3.79
N ALA A 34 1.32 -3.14 4.57
CA ALA A 34 0.46 -3.99 5.41
C ALA A 34 -0.39 -3.16 6.39
N GLY A 35 0.21 -2.17 7.07
CA GLY A 35 -0.52 -1.26 7.93
C GLY A 35 -1.58 -0.45 7.19
N ALA A 36 -1.25 0.05 5.99
CA ALA A 36 -2.20 0.78 5.15
C ALA A 36 -3.38 -0.10 4.70
N VAL A 37 -3.13 -1.37 4.40
CA VAL A 37 -4.18 -2.34 4.05
C VAL A 37 -5.13 -2.56 5.23
N LEU A 38 -4.60 -2.75 6.45
CA LEU A 38 -5.45 -2.88 7.64
C LEU A 38 -6.28 -1.61 7.89
N MET A 39 -5.67 -0.43 7.72
CA MET A 39 -6.37 0.83 7.89
C MET A 39 -7.51 1.00 6.88
N GLU A 40 -7.27 0.72 5.60
CA GLU A 40 -8.29 0.78 4.55
C GLU A 40 -9.44 -0.21 4.84
N LEU A 41 -9.12 -1.46 5.23
CA LEU A 41 -10.13 -2.44 5.62
C LEU A 41 -10.97 -1.98 6.82
N SER A 42 -10.35 -1.29 7.78
CA SER A 42 -11.05 -0.73 8.94
C SER A 42 -11.97 0.42 8.54
N LEU A 43 -11.50 1.34 7.69
CA LEU A 43 -12.30 2.45 7.14
C LEU A 43 -13.50 1.95 6.33
N LEU A 44 -13.35 0.83 5.61
CA LEU A 44 -14.44 0.17 4.89
C LEU A 44 -15.36 -0.65 5.81
N GLY A 45 -15.06 -0.78 7.10
CA GLY A 45 -15.85 -1.58 8.05
C GLY A 45 -15.79 -3.08 7.77
N ARG A 46 -14.65 -3.58 7.28
CA ARG A 46 -14.39 -5.02 7.09
C ARG A 46 -13.71 -5.65 8.29
N ILE A 47 -12.93 -4.87 9.02
CA ILE A 47 -12.28 -5.27 10.26
C ILE A 47 -12.48 -4.21 11.33
N ASP A 48 -12.30 -4.63 12.57
CA ASP A 48 -12.13 -3.76 13.74
C ASP A 48 -10.94 -4.26 14.56
N THR A 49 -10.38 -3.41 15.41
CA THR A 49 -9.24 -3.75 16.26
C THR A 49 -9.34 -3.11 17.63
N ASP A 50 -9.03 -3.90 18.66
CA ASP A 50 -8.73 -3.42 19.99
C ASP A 50 -7.24 -3.63 20.32
N LEU A 51 -6.84 -3.40 21.57
CA LEU A 51 -5.45 -3.54 22.02
C LEU A 51 -4.93 -4.99 22.01
N THR A 52 -5.82 -5.98 21.90
CA THR A 52 -5.55 -7.41 22.09
C THR A 52 -5.86 -8.25 20.86
N GLN A 53 -6.78 -7.80 20.01
CA GLN A 53 -7.22 -8.57 18.85
C GLN A 53 -7.77 -7.68 17.72
N LEU A 54 -7.59 -8.18 16.51
CA LEU A 54 -8.25 -7.75 15.30
C LEU A 54 -9.38 -8.73 14.99
N THR A 55 -10.57 -8.21 14.71
CA THR A 55 -11.77 -8.98 14.38
C THR A 55 -12.28 -8.65 12.99
N VAL A 56 -12.88 -9.63 12.32
CA VAL A 56 -13.57 -9.42 11.04
C VAL A 56 -15.01 -8.99 11.33
N THR A 57 -15.39 -7.83 10.81
CA THR A 57 -16.73 -7.24 10.98
C THR A 57 -17.58 -7.37 9.72
N GLY A 58 -16.97 -7.57 8.55
CA GLY A 58 -17.69 -7.76 7.29
C GLY A 58 -16.85 -8.51 6.25
N MET A 59 -17.51 -9.38 5.47
CA MET A 59 -16.88 -10.23 4.44
C MET A 59 -17.26 -9.83 3.00
N GLN A 60 -17.91 -8.69 2.82
CA GLN A 60 -18.25 -8.22 1.47
C GLN A 60 -16.96 -7.85 0.73
N THR A 61 -16.85 -8.21 -0.54
CA THR A 61 -15.69 -7.83 -1.35
C THR A 61 -15.58 -6.30 -1.42
N THR A 62 -14.34 -5.84 -1.45
CA THR A 62 -13.97 -4.42 -1.58
C THR A 62 -13.80 -4.03 -3.04
N GLY A 63 -13.59 -5.00 -3.93
CA GLY A 63 -13.23 -4.77 -5.33
C GLY A 63 -11.74 -4.48 -5.53
N ASP A 64 -10.96 -4.48 -4.45
CA ASP A 64 -9.50 -4.37 -4.46
C ASP A 64 -8.88 -5.72 -4.11
N ALA A 65 -8.10 -6.28 -5.03
CA ALA A 65 -7.49 -7.60 -4.88
C ALA A 65 -6.53 -7.70 -3.67
N VAL A 66 -5.85 -6.60 -3.29
CA VAL A 66 -4.95 -6.59 -2.14
C VAL A 66 -5.76 -6.62 -0.84
N LEU A 67 -6.79 -5.80 -0.75
CA LEU A 67 -7.67 -5.75 0.44
C LEU A 67 -8.45 -7.06 0.60
N ASP A 68 -9.02 -7.58 -0.48
CA ASP A 68 -9.78 -8.83 -0.47
C ASP A 68 -8.88 -10.00 -0.08
N ARG A 69 -7.64 -10.03 -0.59
CA ARG A 69 -6.66 -11.07 -0.20
C ARG A 69 -6.28 -10.99 1.28
N ALA A 70 -6.06 -9.79 1.80
CA ALA A 70 -5.76 -9.61 3.21
C ALA A 70 -6.94 -10.03 4.10
N LEU A 71 -8.17 -9.66 3.71
CA LEU A 71 -9.39 -10.05 4.43
C LEU A 71 -9.58 -11.57 4.46
N GLU A 72 -9.33 -12.27 3.34
CA GLU A 72 -9.34 -13.73 3.29
C GLU A 72 -8.33 -14.36 4.27
N LEU A 73 -7.10 -13.85 4.31
CA LEU A 73 -6.06 -14.34 5.20
C LEU A 73 -6.44 -14.16 6.67
N ILE A 74 -7.04 -13.01 6.99
CA ILE A 74 -7.53 -12.70 8.34
C ILE A 74 -8.68 -13.64 8.73
N ALA A 75 -9.68 -13.77 7.87
CA ALA A 75 -10.87 -14.58 8.11
C ALA A 75 -10.57 -16.09 8.20
N ALA A 76 -9.55 -16.56 7.48
CA ALA A 76 -9.15 -17.97 7.48
C ALA A 76 -8.54 -18.43 8.82
N ARG A 77 -8.14 -17.50 9.70
CA ARG A 77 -7.49 -17.84 10.96
C ARG A 77 -8.50 -17.96 12.11
N PRO A 78 -8.60 -19.12 12.77
CA PRO A 78 -9.56 -19.32 13.86
C PRO A 78 -9.13 -18.70 15.20
N ALA A 79 -7.83 -18.51 15.42
CA ALA A 79 -7.31 -17.98 16.69
C ALA A 79 -7.16 -16.45 16.63
N PRO A 80 -7.71 -15.69 17.62
CA PRO A 80 -7.57 -14.24 17.70
C PRO A 80 -6.10 -13.80 17.71
N ARG A 81 -5.80 -12.70 17.03
CA ARG A 81 -4.47 -12.10 16.92
C ARG A 81 -4.58 -10.58 16.89
N ASP A 82 -3.60 -9.92 17.49
CA ASP A 82 -3.50 -8.47 17.47
C ASP A 82 -3.09 -7.92 16.09
N SER A 83 -3.18 -6.60 15.92
CA SER A 83 -2.81 -5.95 14.65
C SER A 83 -1.30 -6.04 14.38
N ARG A 84 -0.45 -6.12 15.43
CA ARG A 84 1.01 -6.31 15.26
C ARG A 84 1.31 -7.62 14.55
N TYR A 85 0.65 -8.69 14.94
CA TYR A 85 0.76 -9.99 14.31
C TYR A 85 0.39 -9.91 12.83
N TRP A 86 -0.75 -9.29 12.52
CA TRP A 86 -1.23 -9.16 11.14
C TRP A 86 -0.35 -8.28 10.27
N ILE A 87 0.25 -7.21 10.80
CA ILE A 87 1.27 -6.43 10.07
C ILE A 87 2.46 -7.32 9.69
N GLY A 88 2.90 -8.21 10.58
CA GLY A 88 3.96 -9.17 10.31
C GLY A 88 3.59 -10.16 9.20
N GLU A 89 2.43 -10.80 9.31
CA GLU A 89 1.96 -11.80 8.34
C GLU A 89 1.70 -11.19 6.96
N LEU A 90 0.97 -10.07 6.90
CA LEU A 90 0.67 -9.37 5.65
C LEU A 90 1.92 -8.72 5.06
N GLY A 91 2.87 -8.28 5.89
CA GLY A 91 4.19 -7.84 5.46
C GLY A 91 4.95 -8.95 4.72
N GLY A 92 4.75 -10.22 5.09
CA GLY A 92 5.26 -11.37 4.35
C GLY A 92 4.70 -11.50 2.92
N GLN A 93 3.57 -10.86 2.62
CA GLN A 93 2.96 -10.77 1.28
C GLN A 93 3.36 -9.48 0.54
N GLY A 94 4.27 -8.67 1.11
CA GLY A 94 4.56 -7.31 0.66
C GLY A 94 5.00 -7.20 -0.79
N GLU A 95 5.79 -8.17 -1.30
CA GLU A 95 6.19 -8.20 -2.71
C GLU A 95 4.98 -8.33 -3.66
N ALA A 96 4.08 -9.26 -3.38
CA ALA A 96 2.88 -9.47 -4.18
C ALA A 96 1.95 -8.26 -4.10
N PHE A 97 1.77 -7.69 -2.92
CA PHE A 97 0.95 -6.49 -2.73
C PHE A 97 1.53 -5.29 -3.50
N ARG A 98 2.85 -5.05 -3.42
CA ARG A 98 3.50 -3.99 -4.21
C ARG A 98 3.29 -4.19 -5.70
N ALA A 99 3.48 -5.40 -6.21
CA ALA A 99 3.30 -5.69 -7.62
C ALA A 99 1.87 -5.35 -8.08
N THR A 100 0.86 -5.80 -7.34
CA THR A 100 -0.55 -5.51 -7.66
C THR A 100 -0.88 -4.02 -7.59
N LEU A 101 -0.41 -3.31 -6.55
CA LEU A 101 -0.62 -1.85 -6.41
C LEU A 101 0.05 -1.08 -7.55
N LEU A 102 1.29 -1.40 -7.88
CA LEU A 102 2.02 -0.76 -8.99
C LEU A 102 1.29 -0.99 -10.33
N THR A 103 0.84 -2.22 -10.59
CA THR A 103 0.07 -2.53 -11.81
C THR A 103 -1.22 -1.72 -11.87
N ARG A 104 -1.96 -1.63 -10.76
CA ARG A 104 -3.20 -0.84 -10.71
C ARG A 104 -2.94 0.64 -10.96
N LEU A 105 -1.94 1.23 -10.28
CA LEU A 105 -1.55 2.62 -10.45
C LEU A 105 -1.09 2.93 -11.88
N VAL A 106 -0.43 1.98 -12.56
CA VAL A 106 -0.07 2.12 -13.98
C VAL A 106 -1.31 2.04 -14.88
N ASN A 107 -2.21 1.08 -14.64
CA ASN A 107 -3.43 0.92 -15.43
C ASN A 107 -4.36 2.15 -15.33
N HIS A 108 -4.36 2.82 -14.19
CA HIS A 108 -5.12 4.05 -13.97
C HIS A 108 -4.37 5.33 -14.41
N GLY A 109 -3.18 5.20 -15.00
CA GLY A 109 -2.42 6.35 -15.51
C GLY A 109 -1.79 7.23 -14.43
N VAL A 110 -1.78 6.79 -13.17
CA VAL A 110 -1.16 7.50 -12.04
C VAL A 110 0.37 7.38 -12.11
N LEU A 111 0.85 6.21 -12.53
CA LEU A 111 2.26 5.90 -12.76
C LEU A 111 2.49 5.51 -14.22
N HIS A 112 3.72 5.67 -14.71
CA HIS A 112 4.17 5.05 -15.95
C HIS A 112 5.15 3.92 -15.61
N ALA A 113 5.01 2.77 -16.26
CA ALA A 113 6.03 1.72 -16.18
C ALA A 113 7.16 2.03 -17.16
N GLN A 114 8.39 2.11 -16.66
CA GLN A 114 9.60 2.23 -17.49
C GLN A 114 10.53 1.06 -17.19
N GLU A 115 10.83 0.29 -18.23
CA GLU A 115 11.84 -0.77 -18.17
C GLU A 115 13.14 -0.27 -18.79
N GLY A 116 14.19 -0.21 -17.96
CA GLY A 116 15.56 0.02 -18.37
C GLY A 116 16.39 -1.25 -18.33
N ARG A 117 17.58 -1.19 -18.93
CA ARG A 117 18.62 -2.23 -18.80
C ARG A 117 19.91 -1.58 -18.31
N PHE A 118 20.47 -2.08 -17.22
CA PHE A 118 21.80 -1.75 -16.74
C PHE A 118 22.78 -2.85 -17.16
N LEU A 119 23.89 -2.46 -17.79
CA LEU A 119 24.87 -3.39 -18.39
C LEU A 119 24.27 -4.44 -19.34
N TRP A 120 23.16 -4.13 -20.02
CA TRP A 120 22.38 -5.04 -20.90
C TRP A 120 21.74 -6.27 -20.22
N VAL A 121 22.16 -6.66 -19.02
CA VAL A 121 21.68 -7.87 -18.31
C VAL A 121 20.77 -7.58 -17.12
N PHE A 122 20.88 -6.43 -16.46
CA PHE A 122 20.09 -6.14 -15.26
C PHE A 122 18.87 -5.30 -15.60
N ALA A 123 17.66 -5.82 -15.34
CA ALA A 123 16.43 -5.04 -15.50
C ALA A 123 16.37 -3.92 -14.45
N ASP A 124 16.15 -2.68 -14.89
CA ASP A 124 15.94 -1.51 -14.05
C ASP A 124 14.48 -1.06 -14.19
N ARG A 125 13.63 -1.43 -13.24
CA ARG A 125 12.21 -1.04 -13.26
C ARG A 125 12.03 0.28 -12.52
N ARG A 126 11.40 1.24 -13.20
CA ARG A 126 11.07 2.56 -12.64
C ARG A 126 9.59 2.85 -12.85
N TYR A 127 9.01 3.56 -11.90
CA TYR A 127 7.61 3.96 -11.90
C TYR A 127 7.49 5.47 -11.71
N PRO A 128 7.93 6.30 -12.69
CA PRO A 128 7.73 7.74 -12.59
C PRO A 128 6.25 8.09 -12.52
N LYS A 129 5.93 9.10 -11.72
CA LYS A 129 4.58 9.62 -11.54
C LYS A 129 4.14 10.38 -12.79
N ALA A 130 2.95 10.08 -13.27
CA ALA A 130 2.30 10.89 -14.30
C ALA A 130 1.89 12.27 -13.75
N ALA A 131 1.31 13.13 -14.58
CA ALA A 131 0.80 14.43 -14.12
C ALA A 131 -0.26 14.27 -13.00
N GLU A 132 -1.19 13.32 -13.16
CA GLU A 132 -2.20 12.96 -12.16
C GLU A 132 -1.54 12.43 -10.89
N GLY A 133 -0.64 11.45 -10.97
CA GLY A 133 0.06 10.93 -9.78
C GLY A 133 0.91 11.95 -9.03
N ASN A 134 1.47 12.95 -9.72
CA ASN A 134 2.14 14.06 -9.06
C ASN A 134 1.16 14.98 -8.33
N ALA A 135 -0.06 15.17 -8.85
CA ALA A 135 -1.11 15.92 -8.17
C ALA A 135 -1.58 15.18 -6.91
N GLU A 136 -1.87 13.88 -7.04
CA GLU A 136 -2.26 13.01 -5.92
C GLU A 136 -1.23 13.04 -4.78
N VAL A 137 0.06 12.84 -5.08
CA VAL A 137 1.12 12.89 -4.05
C VAL A 137 1.22 14.25 -3.36
N ARG A 138 1.03 15.35 -4.11
CA ARG A 138 1.03 16.69 -3.51
C ARG A 138 -0.14 16.86 -2.56
N GLU A 139 -1.32 16.38 -2.93
CA GLU A 139 -2.50 16.44 -2.08
C GLU A 139 -2.32 15.61 -0.80
N VAL A 140 -1.87 14.35 -0.93
CA VAL A 140 -1.56 13.48 0.22
C VAL A 140 -0.60 14.19 1.18
N ARG A 141 0.50 14.74 0.67
CA ARG A 141 1.48 15.47 1.50
C ARG A 141 0.92 16.76 2.10
N ALA A 142 0.02 17.44 1.40
CA ALA A 142 -0.63 18.64 1.93
C ALA A 142 -1.51 18.28 3.13
N ARG A 143 -2.36 17.24 3.01
CA ARG A 143 -3.21 16.74 4.10
C ARG A 143 -2.38 16.28 5.30
N LEU A 144 -1.30 15.54 5.07
CA LEU A 144 -0.40 15.10 6.15
C LEU A 144 0.29 16.28 6.86
N ARG A 145 0.77 17.27 6.10
CA ARG A 145 1.41 18.45 6.69
C ARG A 145 0.44 19.31 7.48
N ASP A 146 -0.78 19.47 6.96
CA ASP A 146 -1.85 20.17 7.67
C ASP A 146 -2.07 19.53 9.04
N ILE A 147 -2.28 18.22 9.11
CA ILE A 147 -2.51 17.52 10.39
C ILE A 147 -1.30 17.59 11.34
N ILE A 148 -0.06 17.52 10.82
CA ILE A 148 1.16 17.49 11.65
C ILE A 148 1.56 18.88 12.14
N LEU A 149 1.29 19.93 11.35
CA LEU A 149 1.78 21.29 11.60
C LEU A 149 0.67 22.25 12.08
N SER A 150 -0.59 21.82 12.01
CA SER A 150 -1.69 22.53 12.67
C SER A 150 -1.71 22.15 14.14
N ASP A 151 -1.54 23.14 15.01
CA ASP A 151 -1.77 23.03 16.46
C ASP A 151 -3.26 22.84 16.79
#